data_AF-A0A134AFE1-F1
#
_entry.id   AF-A0A134AFE1-F1
#
_cell.length_a   1.000
_cell.length_b   1.000
_cell.length_c   1.000
_cell.angle_alpha   90.00
_cell.angle_beta   90.00
_cell.angle_gamma   90.00
#
_symmetry.space_group_name_H-M   'P 1'
#
loop_
_entity.id
_entity.type
_entity.pdbx_description
1 polymer ?
#
loop_
_entity_poly.entity_id
_entity_poly.type
_entity_poly.pdbx_seq_one_letter_code
_entity_poly.pdbx_strand_id
1 'polypeptide(L)'
;MEFFSGLNFWLILILMIVPAVIFGIKEKKNKYYILAVSLIFCFLVYSKSKTSLFSLILFIIYEFSLIKIYLKLKSENKFDKVSVFIILSLMPLVLARVLPFTKIHYKLGFLGISYITFKVMQMLIEIKDGLIKEVKFVDYLLFMIFFPTLASGPIDRSRRF
;
A
#
# COMPACT_ATOMS: atom_id res chain seq x y z
N MET A 1 9.13 -0.75 16.27
CA MET A 1 10.37 -0.49 15.51
C MET A 1 10.11 0.72 14.61
N GLU A 2 11.14 1.31 13.98
CA GLU A 2 10.95 2.32 12.93
C GLU A 2 11.58 1.81 11.64
N PHE A 3 11.08 2.27 10.49
CA PHE A 3 11.68 1.89 9.21
C PHE A 3 13.10 2.42 9.11
N PHE A 4 14.05 1.55 8.73
CA PHE A 4 15.44 1.90 8.46
C PHE A 4 16.18 2.57 9.63
N SER A 5 15.71 2.36 10.86
CA SER A 5 16.27 2.99 12.06
C SER A 5 16.44 1.98 13.20
N GLY A 6 17.58 2.08 13.88
CA GLY A 6 17.96 1.26 15.02
C GLY A 6 18.53 -0.13 14.65
N LEU A 7 19.37 -0.66 15.55
CA LEU A 7 20.06 -1.94 15.37
C LEU A 7 19.09 -3.11 15.15
N ASN A 8 17.98 -3.13 15.89
CA ASN A 8 16.97 -4.20 15.80
C ASN A 8 16.36 -4.32 14.39
N PHE A 9 16.15 -3.18 13.71
CA PHE A 9 15.61 -3.20 12.34
C PHE A 9 16.59 -3.87 11.38
N TRP A 10 17.86 -3.46 11.43
CA TRP A 10 18.90 -3.97 10.54
C TRP A 10 19.19 -5.46 10.76
N LEU A 11 19.21 -5.92 12.02
CA LEU A 11 19.39 -7.35 12.32
C LEU A 11 18.27 -8.21 11.74
N ILE A 12 17.01 -7.81 11.93
CA ILE A 12 15.85 -8.53 11.37
C ILE A 12 15.87 -8.46 9.84
N LEU A 13 16.26 -7.32 9.26
CA LEU A 13 16.39 -7.16 7.81
C LEU A 13 17.42 -8.11 7.21
N ILE A 14 18.62 -8.17 7.78
CA ILE A 14 19.68 -9.08 7.33
C ILE A 14 19.18 -10.52 7.36
N LEU A 15 18.55 -10.94 8.46
CA LEU A 15 17.99 -12.28 8.59
C LEU A 15 16.95 -12.60 7.51
N MET A 16 16.07 -11.65 7.18
CA MET A 16 15.02 -11.82 6.16
C MET A 16 15.53 -11.67 4.72
N ILE A 17 16.68 -11.02 4.50
CA ILE A 17 17.27 -10.88 3.16
C ILE A 17 17.99 -12.17 2.75
N VAL A 18 18.58 -12.93 3.67
CA VAL A 18 19.34 -14.15 3.34
C VAL A 18 18.52 -15.14 2.48
N PRO A 19 17.28 -15.51 2.83
CA PRO A 19 16.48 -16.39 1.98
C PRO A 19 16.05 -15.71 0.68
N ALA A 20 15.81 -14.39 0.69
CA ALA A 20 15.48 -13.62 -0.52
C ALA A 20 16.61 -13.69 -1.56
N VAL A 21 17.86 -13.56 -1.11
CA VAL A 21 19.05 -13.65 -1.97
C VAL A 21 19.19 -15.07 -2.54
N ILE A 22 18.98 -16.11 -1.73
CA ILE A 22 19.01 -17.50 -2.20
C ILE A 22 17.96 -17.74 -3.29
N PHE A 23 16.74 -17.21 -3.10
CA PHE A 23 15.69 -17.26 -4.12
C PHE A 23 16.07 -16.47 -5.39
N GLY A 24 16.71 -15.30 -5.22
CA GLY A 24 17.20 -14.48 -6.33
C GLY A 24 18.26 -15.17 -7.17
N ILE A 25 19.25 -15.82 -6.53
CA ILE A 25 20.30 -16.60 -7.22
C ILE A 25 19.70 -17.77 -7.99
N LYS A 26 18.65 -18.40 -7.46
CA LYS A 26 17.92 -19.48 -8.12
C LYS A 26 16.93 -18.99 -9.19
N GLU A 27 16.87 -17.68 -9.44
CA GLU A 27 15.90 -17.00 -10.32
C GLU A 27 14.42 -17.31 -9.99
N LYS A 28 14.15 -17.81 -8.77
CA LYS A 28 12.82 -18.16 -8.30
C LYS A 28 12.22 -17.01 -7.52
N LYS A 29 11.46 -16.14 -8.19
CA LYS A 29 10.72 -15.07 -7.52
C LYS A 29 9.54 -15.65 -6.72
N ASN A 30 9.66 -15.69 -5.40
CA ASN A 30 8.57 -16.09 -4.51
C ASN A 30 7.82 -14.88 -3.96
N LYS A 31 6.74 -14.49 -4.63
CA LYS A 31 5.92 -13.34 -4.22
C LYS A 31 5.31 -13.48 -2.82
N TYR A 32 4.98 -14.71 -2.40
CA TYR A 32 4.43 -14.97 -1.07
C TYR A 32 5.48 -14.75 0.02
N TYR A 33 6.73 -15.06 -0.27
CA TYR A 33 7.84 -14.76 0.64
C TYR A 33 8.01 -13.24 0.82
N ILE A 34 8.05 -12.49 -0.29
CA ILE A 34 8.18 -11.02 -0.24
C ILE A 34 6.99 -10.40 0.52
N LEU A 35 5.78 -10.93 0.28
CA LEU A 35 4.58 -10.50 1.00
C LEU A 35 4.69 -10.79 2.49
N ALA A 36 5.12 -11.99 2.87
CA ALA A 36 5.28 -12.37 4.27
C ALA A 36 6.30 -11.48 4.99
N VAL A 37 7.46 -11.24 4.38
CA VAL A 37 8.48 -10.33 4.91
C VAL A 37 7.93 -8.92 5.05
N SER A 38 7.20 -8.42 4.05
CA SER A 38 6.57 -7.10 4.10
C SER A 38 5.53 -6.99 5.21
N LEU A 39 4.70 -8.02 5.42
CA LEU A 39 3.73 -8.09 6.52
C LEU A 39 4.43 -8.07 7.88
N ILE A 40 5.52 -8.81 8.03
CA ILE A 40 6.32 -8.84 9.27
C ILE A 40 6.84 -7.44 9.58
N PHE A 41 7.45 -6.75 8.62
CA PHE A 41 7.95 -5.38 8.82
C PHE A 41 6.84 -4.38 9.13
N CYS A 42 5.73 -4.43 8.39
CA CYS A 42 4.54 -3.63 8.70
C CYS A 42 4.09 -3.88 10.15
N PHE A 43 3.91 -5.14 10.55
CA PHE A 43 3.48 -5.48 11.89
C PHE A 43 4.46 -4.96 12.96
N LEU A 44 5.76 -5.16 12.79
CA LEU A 44 6.78 -4.73 13.77
C LEU A 44 6.91 -3.20 13.87
N VAL A 45 6.63 -2.46 12.80
CA VAL A 45 6.65 -0.99 12.81
C VAL A 45 5.36 -0.43 13.40
N TYR A 46 4.19 -0.89 12.94
CA TYR A 46 2.89 -0.36 13.36
C TYR A 46 2.36 -0.93 14.68
N SER A 47 2.89 -2.05 15.19
CA SER A 47 2.40 -2.70 16.44
C SER A 47 2.47 -1.80 17.67
N LYS A 48 3.36 -0.80 17.71
CA LYS A 48 3.43 0.18 18.80
C LYS A 48 2.14 1.00 18.94
N SER A 49 1.40 1.19 17.85
CA SER A 49 0.18 2.00 17.80
C SER A 49 -0.96 1.19 17.20
N LYS A 50 -1.83 0.65 18.07
CA LYS A 50 -3.03 -0.10 17.65
C LYS A 50 -3.88 0.68 16.65
N THR A 51 -3.99 2.00 16.83
CA THR A 51 -4.75 2.89 15.94
C THR A 51 -4.13 2.99 14.55
N SER A 52 -2.79 3.03 14.45
CA SER A 52 -2.09 3.10 13.16
C SER A 52 -2.20 1.79 12.39
N LEU A 53 -2.09 0.65 13.07
CA LEU A 53 -2.27 -0.67 12.45
C LEU A 53 -3.72 -0.86 11.95
N PHE A 54 -4.70 -0.47 12.76
CA PHE A 54 -6.11 -0.50 12.34
C PHE A 54 -6.38 0.44 11.16
N SER A 55 -5.83 1.65 11.20
CA SER A 55 -5.95 2.63 10.11
C SER A 55 -5.36 2.09 8.80
N LEU A 56 -4.21 1.43 8.85
CA LEU A 56 -3.57 0.80 7.68
C LEU A 56 -4.47 -0.28 7.07
N ILE A 57 -5.00 -1.19 7.88
CA ILE A 57 -5.87 -2.28 7.41
C ILE A 57 -7.14 -1.72 6.79
N LEU A 58 -7.79 -0.78 7.48
CA LEU A 58 -9.01 -0.12 6.99
C LEU A 58 -8.75 0.60 5.66
N PHE A 59 -7.63 1.32 5.56
CA PHE A 59 -7.22 2.05 4.36
C PHE A 59 -6.98 1.09 3.19
N ILE A 60 -6.23 0.01 3.39
CA ILE A 60 -5.94 -0.99 2.35
C ILE A 60 -7.23 -1.61 1.80
N ILE A 61 -8.18 -1.95 2.68
CA ILE A 61 -9.47 -2.55 2.28
C ILE A 61 -10.35 -1.53 1.55
N TYR A 62 -10.39 -0.28 2.04
CA TYR A 62 -11.13 0.81 1.42
C TYR A 62 -10.64 1.08 -0.01
N GLU A 63 -9.33 1.31 -0.17
CA GLU A 63 -8.74 1.60 -1.48
C GLU A 63 -8.89 0.41 -2.44
N PHE A 64 -8.75 -0.82 -1.95
CA PHE A 64 -8.96 -2.02 -2.78
C PHE A 64 -10.40 -2.08 -3.32
N SER A 65 -11.38 -1.83 -2.45
CA SER A 65 -12.79 -1.81 -2.81
C SER A 65 -13.08 -0.72 -3.84
N LEU A 66 -12.50 0.47 -3.65
CA LEU A 66 -12.61 1.59 -4.57
C LEU A 66 -12.07 1.25 -5.96
N ILE A 67 -10.87 0.65 -6.03
CA ILE A 67 -10.26 0.18 -7.28
C ILE A 67 -11.14 -0.88 -7.97
N LYS A 68 -11.65 -1.85 -7.20
CA LYS A 68 -12.51 -2.91 -7.73
C LYS A 68 -13.83 -2.38 -8.29
N ILE A 69 -14.46 -1.44 -7.60
CA ILE A 69 -15.69 -0.77 -8.07
C ILE A 69 -15.40 -0.03 -9.37
N TYR A 70 -14.31 0.75 -9.44
CA TYR A 70 -13.96 1.48 -10.66
C TYR A 70 -13.68 0.54 -11.83
N LEU A 71 -12.89 -0.51 -11.60
CA LEU A 71 -12.56 -1.52 -12.62
C LEU A 71 -13.82 -2.16 -13.21
N LYS A 72 -14.79 -2.53 -12.36
CA LYS A 72 -16.07 -3.09 -12.80
C LYS A 72 -16.88 -2.09 -13.64
N LEU A 73 -17.02 -0.86 -13.16
CA LEU A 73 -17.77 0.19 -13.87
C LEU A 73 -17.16 0.54 -15.23
N LYS A 74 -15.82 0.55 -15.32
CA LYS A 74 -15.09 0.77 -16.57
C LYS A 74 -15.24 -0.40 -17.53
N SER A 75 -15.16 -1.65 -17.04
CA SER A 75 -15.34 -2.85 -17.85
C SER A 75 -16.74 -2.95 -18.48
N GLU A 76 -17.76 -2.39 -17.83
CA GLU A 76 -19.14 -2.35 -18.35
C GLU A 76 -19.38 -1.13 -19.28
N ASN A 77 -18.35 -0.34 -19.61
CA ASN A 77 -18.43 0.93 -20.36
C ASN A 77 -19.40 1.96 -19.75
N LYS A 78 -19.74 1.82 -18.46
CA LYS A 78 -20.74 2.66 -17.78
C LYS A 78 -20.17 3.96 -17.24
N PHE A 79 -18.85 4.04 -17.01
CA PHE A 79 -18.28 5.17 -16.29
C PHE A 79 -16.82 5.46 -16.68
N ASP A 80 -16.55 6.68 -17.14
CA ASP A 80 -15.20 7.11 -17.56
C ASP A 80 -14.62 8.26 -16.70
N LYS A 81 -15.38 8.75 -15.72
CA LYS A 81 -14.97 9.87 -14.85
C LYS A 81 -14.05 9.39 -13.72
N VAL A 82 -12.82 9.03 -14.04
CA VAL A 82 -11.82 8.59 -13.04
C VAL A 82 -11.56 9.66 -11.96
N SER A 83 -11.77 10.94 -12.29
CA SER A 83 -11.58 12.07 -11.36
C SER A 83 -12.36 11.91 -10.06
N VAL A 84 -13.56 11.31 -10.10
CA VAL A 84 -14.37 11.05 -8.89
C VAL A 84 -13.67 10.03 -7.99
N PHE A 85 -13.12 8.97 -8.59
CA PHE A 85 -12.39 7.93 -7.86
C PHE A 85 -11.06 8.43 -7.32
N ILE A 86 -10.38 9.31 -8.05
CA ILE A 86 -9.18 10.00 -7.56
C ILE A 86 -9.52 10.83 -6.31
N ILE A 87 -10.59 11.64 -6.36
CA ILE A 87 -11.03 12.45 -5.20
C ILE A 87 -11.39 11.54 -4.01
N LEU A 88 -12.10 10.44 -4.26
CA LEU A 88 -12.43 9.46 -3.22
C LEU A 88 -11.17 8.81 -2.61
N SER A 89 -10.17 8.45 -3.42
CA SER A 89 -8.91 7.90 -2.92
C SER A 89 -8.08 8.92 -2.12
N LEU A 90 -8.24 10.22 -2.40
CA LEU A 90 -7.61 11.27 -1.62
C LEU A 90 -8.31 11.52 -0.28
N MET A 91 -9.59 11.12 -0.14
CA MET A 91 -10.40 11.43 1.03
C MET A 91 -9.78 10.93 2.35
N PRO A 92 -9.30 9.68 2.49
CA PRO A 92 -8.71 9.23 3.75
C PRO A 92 -7.40 9.96 4.08
N LEU A 93 -6.61 10.34 3.08
CA LEU A 93 -5.40 11.15 3.25
C LEU A 93 -5.74 12.55 3.77
N VAL A 94 -6.74 13.21 3.17
CA VAL A 94 -7.22 14.53 3.60
C VAL A 94 -7.75 14.46 5.02
N LEU A 95 -8.59 13.45 5.34
CA LEU A 95 -9.09 13.25 6.70
C LEU A 95 -7.96 13.05 7.71
N ALA A 96 -6.96 12.22 7.40
CA ALA A 96 -5.81 12.00 8.26
C ALA A 96 -4.97 13.26 8.52
N ARG A 97 -5.01 14.23 7.60
CA ARG A 97 -4.29 15.51 7.72
C ARG A 97 -5.12 16.60 8.39
N VAL A 98 -6.44 16.62 8.20
CA VAL A 98 -7.33 17.68 8.71
C VAL A 98 -7.84 17.37 10.11
N LEU A 99 -8.16 16.11 10.42
CA LEU A 99 -8.72 15.70 11.72
C LEU A 99 -7.88 16.14 12.94
N PRO A 100 -6.53 16.13 12.92
CA PRO A 100 -5.73 16.62 14.04
C PRO A 100 -5.96 18.10 14.39
N PHE A 101 -6.44 18.91 13.45
CA PHE A 101 -6.76 20.33 13.67
C PHE A 101 -8.20 20.54 14.18
N THR A 102 -9.01 19.49 14.20
CA THR A 102 -10.38 19.53 14.73
C THR A 102 -10.41 19.15 16.21
N LYS A 103 -11.47 19.54 16.92
CA LYS A 103 -11.70 19.14 18.33
C LYS A 103 -11.96 17.63 18.51
N ILE A 104 -12.02 16.88 17.42
CA ILE A 104 -12.21 15.43 17.42
C ILE A 104 -10.82 14.80 17.57
N HIS A 105 -10.48 14.34 18.77
CA HIS A 105 -9.19 13.70 19.09
C HIS A 105 -9.01 12.30 18.46
N TYR A 106 -9.47 12.07 17.23
CA TYR A 106 -9.27 10.82 16.51
C TYR A 106 -7.98 10.85 15.70
N LYS A 107 -7.01 10.02 16.08
CA LYS A 107 -5.76 9.83 15.33
C LYS A 107 -5.98 8.81 14.21
N LEU A 108 -6.70 9.21 13.17
CA LEU A 108 -6.76 8.46 11.91
C LEU A 108 -5.50 8.76 11.10
N GLY A 109 -4.68 7.75 10.88
CA GLY A 109 -3.45 7.90 10.11
C GLY A 109 -2.37 6.89 10.47
N PHE A 110 -1.51 6.64 9.49
CA PHE A 110 -0.34 5.78 9.62
C PHE A 110 0.78 6.33 8.73
N LEU A 111 2.02 6.00 9.09
CA LEU A 111 3.19 6.35 8.30
C LEU A 111 3.07 5.78 6.88
N GLY A 112 3.29 6.57 5.83
CA GLY A 112 3.20 6.10 4.44
C GLY A 112 1.82 6.25 3.78
N ILE A 113 0.80 6.75 4.48
CA ILE A 113 -0.55 6.94 3.92
C ILE A 113 -0.56 7.73 2.59
N SER A 114 0.22 8.80 2.50
CA SER A 114 0.35 9.59 1.27
C SER A 114 0.95 8.80 0.12
N TYR A 115 1.93 7.95 0.40
CA TYR A 115 2.61 7.13 -0.59
C TYR A 115 1.68 6.07 -1.20
N ILE A 116 0.94 5.36 -0.34
CA ILE A 116 -0.04 4.37 -0.80
C ILE A 116 -1.16 5.07 -1.59
N THR A 117 -1.59 6.26 -1.16
CA THR A 117 -2.60 7.06 -1.90
C THR A 117 -2.15 7.33 -3.34
N PHE A 118 -0.90 7.77 -3.55
CA PHE A 118 -0.40 8.01 -4.91
C PHE A 118 -0.30 6.73 -5.76
N LYS A 119 0.10 5.60 -5.17
CA LYS A 119 0.08 4.29 -5.85
C LYS A 119 -1.34 3.91 -6.29
N VAL A 120 -2.35 4.16 -5.45
CA VAL A 120 -3.76 3.90 -5.79
C VAL A 120 -4.22 4.81 -6.93
N MET A 121 -3.99 6.12 -6.82
CA MET A 121 -4.34 7.08 -7.88
C MET A 121 -3.73 6.69 -9.22
N GLN A 122 -2.48 6.26 -9.22
CA GLN A 122 -1.83 5.77 -10.43
C GLN A 122 -2.54 4.55 -11.02
N MET A 123 -2.87 3.54 -10.21
CA MET A 123 -3.61 2.38 -10.71
C MET A 123 -5.00 2.75 -11.26
N LEU A 124 -5.69 3.72 -10.65
CA LEU A 124 -6.97 4.22 -11.19
C LEU A 124 -6.79 4.81 -12.60
N ILE A 125 -5.74 5.60 -12.81
CA ILE A 125 -5.40 6.15 -14.13
C ILE A 125 -5.05 5.01 -15.11
N GLU A 126 -4.24 4.03 -14.70
CA GLU A 126 -3.88 2.90 -15.55
C GLU A 126 -5.08 2.00 -15.91
N ILE A 127 -6.08 1.90 -15.03
CA ILE A 127 -7.37 1.24 -15.32
C ILE A 127 -8.17 2.06 -16.32
N LYS A 128 -8.23 3.39 -16.15
CA LYS A 128 -8.90 4.28 -17.11
C LYS A 128 -8.33 4.12 -18.52
N ASP A 129 -7.00 4.08 -18.62
CA ASP A 129 -6.26 3.94 -19.88
C ASP A 129 -6.30 2.51 -20.44
N GLY A 130 -6.98 1.56 -19.76
CA GLY A 130 -7.12 0.18 -20.21
C GLY A 130 -5.86 -0.68 -20.08
N LEU A 131 -4.83 -0.17 -19.38
CA LEU A 131 -3.56 -0.84 -19.16
C LEU A 131 -3.67 -1.92 -18.08
N ILE A 132 -4.59 -1.77 -17.13
CA ILE A 132 -4.93 -2.77 -16.11
C ILE A 132 -6.37 -3.23 -16.34
N LYS A 133 -6.55 -4.54 -16.54
CA LYS A 133 -7.87 -5.17 -16.73
C LYS A 133 -8.31 -6.02 -15.54
N GLU A 134 -7.35 -6.46 -14.74
CA GLU A 134 -7.59 -7.29 -13.56
C GLU A 134 -6.65 -6.89 -12.43
N VAL A 135 -7.16 -6.93 -11.21
CA VAL A 135 -6.39 -6.67 -9.99
C VAL A 135 -6.65 -7.79 -9.00
N LYS A 136 -5.65 -8.62 -8.70
CA LYS A 136 -5.73 -9.66 -7.67
C LYS A 136 -5.39 -9.05 -6.31
N PHE A 137 -6.09 -9.47 -5.25
CA PHE A 137 -5.88 -8.91 -3.91
C PHE A 137 -4.44 -9.11 -3.40
N VAL A 138 -3.85 -10.27 -3.66
CA VAL A 138 -2.47 -10.59 -3.23
C VAL A 138 -1.45 -9.66 -3.90
N ASP A 139 -1.59 -9.42 -5.20
CA ASP A 139 -0.65 -8.59 -5.96
C ASP A 139 -0.82 -7.10 -5.59
N TYR A 140 -2.08 -6.66 -5.41
CA TYR A 140 -2.41 -5.36 -4.84
C TYR A 140 -1.79 -5.16 -3.45
N LEU A 141 -2.02 -6.12 -2.54
CA LEU A 141 -1.56 -6.03 -1.18
C LEU A 141 -0.04 -5.94 -1.16
N LEU A 142 0.65 -6.84 -1.86
CA LEU A 142 2.11 -6.84 -2.00
C LEU A 142 2.64 -5.48 -2.48
N PHE A 143 2.04 -4.90 -3.51
CA PHE A 143 2.45 -3.61 -4.06
C PHE A 143 2.26 -2.45 -3.06
N MET A 144 1.14 -2.46 -2.32
CA MET A 144 0.84 -1.42 -1.34
C MET A 144 1.72 -1.52 -0.10
N ILE A 145 1.90 -2.72 0.44
CA ILE A 145 2.64 -2.94 1.70
C ILE A 145 4.12 -3.22 1.52
N PHE A 146 4.65 -3.13 0.29
CA PHE A 146 6.05 -3.40 0.01
C PHE A 146 6.96 -2.55 0.91
N PHE A 147 7.50 -3.19 1.95
CA PHE A 147 8.10 -2.48 3.07
C PHE A 147 9.29 -1.58 2.68
N PRO A 148 10.10 -1.89 1.64
CA PRO A 148 11.21 -1.03 1.25
C PRO A 148 10.75 0.36 0.76
N THR A 149 9.56 0.47 0.17
CA THR A 149 9.04 1.74 -0.37
C THR A 149 7.81 2.27 0.36
N LEU A 150 7.42 1.64 1.47
CA LEU A 150 6.22 1.99 2.22
C LEU A 150 6.30 3.36 2.91
N ALA A 151 7.44 3.65 3.55
CA ALA A 151 7.60 4.86 4.36
C ALA A 151 7.92 6.10 3.51
N SER A 152 8.90 5.98 2.62
CA SER A 152 9.42 7.09 1.81
C SER A 152 10.30 6.63 0.63
N GLY A 153 10.05 5.47 0.03
CA GLY A 153 10.80 5.01 -1.15
C GLY A 153 10.24 5.61 -2.45
N PRO A 154 10.83 5.40 -3.63
CA PRO A 154 10.28 5.95 -4.88
C PRO A 154 8.86 5.44 -5.17
N ILE A 155 8.00 6.31 -5.73
CA ILE A 155 6.67 5.91 -6.21
C ILE A 155 6.88 5.06 -7.47
N ASP A 156 6.61 3.76 -7.36
CA ASP A 156 6.75 2.81 -8.46
C ASP A 156 5.41 2.55 -9.15
N ARG A 157 5.47 2.00 -10.38
CA ARG A 157 4.28 1.67 -11.16
C ARG A 157 3.83 0.23 -10.96
N SER A 158 2.52 0.04 -10.75
CA SER A 158 1.92 -1.26 -10.45
C SER A 158 2.26 -2.36 -11.47
N ARG A 159 2.38 -1.99 -12.76
CA ARG A 159 2.71 -2.92 -13.85
C ARG A 159 4.18 -3.35 -13.90
N ARG A 160 5.09 -2.49 -13.43
CA ARG A 160 6.54 -2.74 -13.46
C ARG A 160 6.97 -3.57 -12.26
N PHE A 161 6.30 -3.34 -11.13
CA PHE A 161 6.49 -4.03 -9.86
C PHE A 161 6.18 -5.53 -9.96
#